data_AF-A0A3A0CQU4-F1
#
_entry.id   AF-A0A3A0CQU4-F1
#
_cell.length_a   1.000
_cell.length_b   1.000
_cell.length_c   1.000
_cell.angle_alpha   90.00
_cell.angle_beta   90.00
_cell.angle_gamma   90.00
#
_symmetry.space_group_name_H-M   'P 1'
#
loop_
_entity.id
_entity.type
_entity.pdbx_description
1 polymer ?
#
loop_
_entity_poly.entity_id
_entity_poly.type
_entity_poly.pdbx_seq_one_letter_code
_entity_poly.pdbx_strand_id
1 'polypeptide(L)'
;MKRNVLLLPVLLVPMFWGCGDLLTEAPESNQVLDGPIDGLSLAQNAAHLAGDAGFSERFSPATGLGPVFNQTSCESCHPGDGRGHPATNLKRFGKMTAAGFDYLHERGGPQLQDRAIPGYPAEKLPAEATGISERGGPIVVGLGLIEAIPDEAILANEDPNDADGNGISGRANFVLPPPYLRLRADKIERNGKYLGRFGRKATAIDLLQQTVTAYLNDIGVTSEFESEELFNPELGNRVGDNVPDPEVATETINNVVIYLQTLRPPERR
;
A
#
# COMPACT_ATOMS: atom_id res chain seq x y z
N MET A 1 84.97 11.36 25.57
CA MET A 1 83.62 11.20 26.16
C MET A 1 82.71 10.57 25.11
N LYS A 2 82.49 9.25 25.16
CA LYS A 2 81.60 8.53 24.23
C LYS A 2 80.19 8.52 24.84
N ARG A 3 79.21 9.15 24.18
CA ARG A 3 77.79 9.10 24.54
C ARG A 3 77.20 7.80 24.01
N ASN A 4 76.77 6.92 24.92
CA ASN A 4 75.92 5.78 24.59
C ASN A 4 74.51 6.30 24.30
N VAL A 5 74.01 6.04 23.09
CA VAL A 5 72.61 6.28 22.72
C VAL A 5 71.87 4.96 22.93
N LEU A 6 70.98 4.93 23.93
CA LEU A 6 70.04 3.84 24.17
C LEU A 6 68.87 4.00 23.19
N LEU A 7 68.68 3.08 22.25
CA LEU A 7 67.48 2.99 21.42
C LEU A 7 66.44 2.16 22.16
N LEU A 8 65.36 2.79 22.63
CA LEU A 8 64.16 2.09 23.11
C LEU A 8 63.36 1.58 21.90
N PRO A 9 62.91 0.32 21.88
CA PRO A 9 61.98 -0.15 20.86
C PRO A 9 60.58 0.39 21.19
N VAL A 10 60.01 1.17 20.27
CA VAL A 10 58.60 1.57 20.32
C VAL A 10 57.77 0.35 19.91
N LEU A 11 57.16 -0.30 20.90
CA LEU A 11 56.14 -1.33 20.67
C LEU A 11 54.87 -0.65 20.15
N LEU A 12 54.60 -0.78 18.85
CA LEU A 12 53.33 -0.38 18.26
C LEU A 12 52.27 -1.41 18.67
N VAL A 13 51.42 -1.05 19.64
CA VAL A 13 50.23 -1.83 19.99
C VAL A 13 49.14 -1.50 18.96
N PRO A 14 48.65 -2.46 18.16
CA PRO A 14 47.52 -2.20 17.28
C PRO A 14 46.28 -2.03 18.15
N MET A 15 45.74 -0.81 18.18
CA MET A 15 44.45 -0.50 18.79
C MET A 15 43.38 -1.12 17.90
N PHE A 16 42.88 -2.31 18.27
CA PHE A 16 41.67 -2.87 17.69
C PHE A 16 40.48 -2.05 18.19
N TRP A 17 40.17 -0.95 17.50
CA TRP A 17 38.84 -0.35 17.60
C TRP A 17 37.87 -1.32 16.93
N GLY A 18 37.11 -2.06 17.75
CA GLY A 18 36.01 -2.87 17.25
C GLY A 18 35.00 -1.98 16.54
N CYS A 19 34.43 -2.46 15.44
CA CYS A 19 33.38 -1.78 14.66
C CYS A 19 32.05 -1.54 15.42
N GLY A 20 32.01 -1.66 16.75
CA GLY A 20 30.79 -1.56 17.55
C GLY A 20 30.14 -0.18 17.51
N ASP A 21 30.95 0.89 17.48
CA ASP A 21 30.44 2.27 17.54
C ASP A 21 30.16 2.88 16.15
N LEU A 22 30.41 2.12 15.07
CA LEU A 22 30.18 2.58 13.69
C LEU A 22 28.82 2.15 13.14
N LEU A 23 28.12 1.27 13.86
CA LEU A 23 26.78 0.80 13.53
C LEU A 23 25.81 1.48 14.50
N THR A 24 24.87 2.26 13.97
CA THR A 24 23.71 2.70 14.73
C THR A 24 23.02 1.46 15.32
N GLU A 25 22.79 1.47 16.64
CA GLU A 25 21.95 0.46 17.29
C GLU A 25 20.59 0.41 16.58
N ALA A 26 20.07 -0.80 16.34
CA ALA A 26 18.73 -0.95 15.81
C ALA A 26 17.74 -0.28 16.78
N PRO A 27 16.76 0.49 16.30
CA PRO A 27 15.80 1.13 17.18
C PRO A 27 15.07 0.07 18.02
N GLU A 28 14.65 0.43 19.23
CA GLU A 28 13.87 -0.47 20.07
C GLU A 28 12.58 -0.91 19.35
N SER A 29 12.12 -2.14 19.59
CA SER A 29 10.96 -2.73 18.89
C SER A 29 9.67 -1.92 19.04
N ASN A 30 9.52 -1.13 20.11
CA ASN A 30 8.41 -0.22 20.39
C ASN A 30 8.52 1.14 19.65
N GLN A 31 9.65 1.40 19.00
CA GLN A 31 9.96 2.58 18.20
C GLN A 31 9.84 2.33 16.69
N VAL A 32 9.75 1.05 16.28
CA VAL A 32 9.57 0.65 14.88
C VAL A 32 8.18 0.05 14.69
N LEU A 33 7.49 0.45 13.62
CA LEU A 33 6.22 -0.14 13.18
C LEU A 33 6.45 -1.42 12.34
N ASP A 34 7.65 -1.98 12.40
CA ASP A 34 8.12 -2.99 11.46
C ASP A 34 8.23 -4.36 12.14
N GLY A 35 8.06 -5.41 11.33
CA GLY A 35 8.36 -6.80 11.64
C GLY A 35 7.17 -7.75 11.48
N PRO A 36 7.43 -9.04 11.24
CA PRO A 36 6.39 -10.05 11.15
C PRO A 36 5.75 -10.34 12.51
N ILE A 37 4.52 -10.84 12.49
CA ILE A 37 3.89 -11.49 13.64
C ILE A 37 4.70 -12.72 14.09
N ASP A 38 4.54 -13.10 15.35
CA ASP A 38 5.20 -14.26 15.91
C ASP A 38 4.70 -15.58 15.28
N GLY A 39 5.55 -16.60 15.29
CA GLY A 39 5.17 -17.97 14.95
C GLY A 39 5.13 -18.30 13.46
N LEU A 40 5.61 -17.40 12.58
CA LEU A 40 5.77 -17.71 11.16
C LEU A 40 6.78 -18.85 10.94
N SER A 41 6.42 -19.79 10.06
CA SER A 41 7.36 -20.78 9.54
C SER A 41 8.49 -20.12 8.74
N LEU A 42 9.59 -20.84 8.49
CA LEU A 42 10.68 -20.34 7.66
C LEU A 42 10.21 -19.88 6.27
N ALA A 43 9.30 -20.64 5.65
CA ALA A 43 8.75 -20.29 4.34
C ALA A 43 7.88 -19.02 4.39
N GLN A 44 7.07 -18.85 5.44
CA GLN A 44 6.25 -17.64 5.62
C GLN A 44 7.12 -16.41 5.91
N ASN A 45 8.15 -16.55 6.73
CA ASN A 45 9.12 -15.47 6.96
C ASN A 45 9.84 -15.08 5.67
N ALA A 46 10.25 -16.04 4.85
CA ALA A 46 10.86 -15.74 3.55
C ALA A 46 9.89 -14.97 2.63
N ALA A 47 8.61 -15.35 2.58
CA ALA A 47 7.59 -14.64 1.82
C ALA A 47 7.30 -13.23 2.38
N HIS A 48 7.28 -13.07 3.71
CA HIS A 48 7.15 -11.76 4.36
C HIS A 48 8.30 -10.82 3.94
N LEU A 49 9.55 -11.29 4.02
CA LEU A 49 10.72 -10.50 3.61
C LEU A 49 10.73 -10.19 2.12
N ALA A 50 10.29 -11.13 1.27
CA ALA A 50 10.12 -10.87 -0.15
C ALA A 50 9.02 -9.84 -0.43
N GLY A 51 7.95 -9.84 0.38
CA GLY A 51 6.86 -8.87 0.29
C GLY A 51 7.27 -7.49 0.78
N ASP A 52 8.05 -7.38 1.84
CA ASP A 52 8.67 -6.13 2.29
C ASP A 52 9.51 -5.51 1.16
N ALA A 53 10.38 -6.31 0.53
CA ALA A 53 11.15 -5.88 -0.63
C ALA A 53 10.27 -5.39 -1.80
N GLY A 54 9.16 -6.08 -2.08
CA GLY A 54 8.19 -5.66 -3.10
C GLY A 54 7.40 -4.41 -2.73
N PHE A 55 7.12 -4.19 -1.44
CA PHE A 55 6.42 -3.01 -0.93
C PHE A 55 7.28 -1.74 -1.05
N SER A 56 8.60 -1.89 -0.86
CA SER A 56 9.60 -0.84 -1.03
C SER A 56 10.14 -0.70 -2.45
N GLU A 57 9.77 -1.60 -3.37
CA GLU A 57 10.23 -1.56 -4.76
C GLU A 57 9.82 -0.25 -5.44
N ARG A 58 10.81 0.43 -6.04
CA ARG A 58 10.60 1.70 -6.76
C ARG A 58 10.55 1.46 -8.25
N PHE A 59 9.37 1.67 -8.82
CA PHE A 59 9.13 1.64 -10.25
C PHE A 59 9.69 2.88 -10.95
N SER A 60 10.19 2.67 -12.15
CA SER A 60 10.69 3.68 -13.08
C SER A 60 10.12 3.40 -14.47
N PRO A 61 10.18 4.35 -15.42
CA PRO A 61 9.71 4.08 -16.79
C PRO A 61 10.40 2.89 -17.46
N ALA A 62 11.61 2.51 -17.02
CA ALA A 62 12.33 1.36 -17.56
C ALA A 62 11.95 0.03 -16.90
N THR A 63 11.26 0.08 -15.75
CA THR A 63 10.85 -1.10 -14.97
C THR A 63 9.33 -1.23 -14.90
N GLY A 64 8.60 -0.50 -15.75
CA GLY A 64 7.14 -0.62 -15.86
C GLY A 64 6.34 0.37 -15.02
N LEU A 65 6.88 1.54 -14.69
CA LEU A 65 6.04 2.62 -14.18
C LEU A 65 5.16 3.12 -15.33
N GLY A 66 3.86 2.88 -15.25
CA GLY A 66 2.96 3.20 -16.34
C GLY A 66 2.84 4.70 -16.61
N PRO A 67 2.16 5.08 -17.72
CA PRO A 67 2.24 6.42 -18.28
C PRO A 67 1.77 7.53 -17.34
N VAL A 68 0.82 7.22 -16.46
CA VAL A 68 0.29 8.10 -15.43
C VAL A 68 0.25 7.38 -14.08
N PHE A 69 0.59 8.10 -13.01
CA PHE A 69 0.71 7.53 -11.67
C PHE A 69 0.62 8.62 -10.59
N ASN A 70 0.59 8.23 -9.31
CA ASN A 70 0.71 9.15 -8.18
C ASN A 70 2.03 8.97 -7.40
N GLN A 71 2.49 7.74 -7.19
CA GLN A 71 3.77 7.42 -6.56
C GLN A 71 4.50 6.29 -7.28
N THR A 72 5.75 6.01 -6.89
CA THR A 72 6.59 4.98 -7.53
C THR A 72 6.78 3.74 -6.67
N SER A 73 6.21 3.68 -5.47
CA SER A 73 6.32 2.56 -4.52
C SER A 73 5.20 2.65 -3.48
N CYS A 74 4.83 1.53 -2.85
CA CYS A 74 3.88 1.55 -1.73
C CYS A 74 4.46 2.34 -0.55
N GLU A 75 5.75 2.17 -0.25
CA GLU A 75 6.46 2.88 0.83
C GLU A 75 6.39 4.42 0.68
N SER A 76 6.30 4.95 -0.55
CA SER A 76 6.16 6.41 -0.74
C SER A 76 4.84 6.95 -0.16
N CYS A 77 3.77 6.15 -0.20
CA CYS A 77 2.49 6.48 0.44
C CYS A 77 2.43 6.05 1.92
N HIS A 78 3.21 5.03 2.29
CA HIS A 78 3.18 4.33 3.57
C HIS A 78 4.58 4.26 4.20
N PRO A 79 5.19 5.41 4.55
CA PRO A 79 6.58 5.43 5.02
C PRO A 79 6.71 4.70 6.36
N GLY A 80 7.60 3.69 6.40
CA GLY A 80 7.78 2.81 7.56
C GLY A 80 6.46 2.17 8.02
N ASP A 81 5.65 1.73 7.05
CA ASP A 81 4.32 1.13 7.23
C ASP A 81 3.27 2.04 7.89
N GLY A 82 3.65 3.30 8.07
CA GLY A 82 2.91 4.29 8.80
C GLY A 82 1.94 5.08 7.95
N ARG A 83 1.50 6.19 8.52
CA ARG A 83 0.62 7.15 7.83
C ARG A 83 1.42 7.94 6.81
N GLY A 84 0.84 8.13 5.63
CA GLY A 84 1.40 8.98 4.58
C GLY A 84 1.52 10.46 4.96
N HIS A 85 2.44 11.16 4.30
CA HIS A 85 2.63 12.59 4.44
C HIS A 85 1.64 13.36 3.54
N PRO A 86 1.16 14.57 3.91
CA PRO A 86 0.25 15.35 3.05
C PRO A 86 0.74 15.58 1.62
N ALA A 87 2.05 15.59 1.38
CA ALA A 87 2.66 15.72 0.05
C ALA A 87 2.47 14.48 -0.85
N THR A 88 2.04 13.36 -0.28
CA THR A 88 1.75 12.11 -1.00
C THR A 88 0.27 11.77 -0.99
N ASN A 89 -0.59 12.73 -0.61
CA ASN A 89 -2.03 12.55 -0.63
C ASN A 89 -2.52 12.33 -2.07
N LEU A 90 -3.41 11.36 -2.21
CA LEU A 90 -4.13 11.08 -3.44
C LEU A 90 -5.37 11.97 -3.50
N LYS A 91 -5.60 12.59 -4.66
CA LYS A 91 -6.78 13.41 -4.89
C LYS A 91 -7.89 12.55 -5.50
N ARG A 92 -8.93 12.29 -4.72
CA ARG A 92 -10.17 11.68 -5.21
C ARG A 92 -11.15 12.75 -5.64
N PHE A 93 -11.83 12.53 -6.76
CA PHE A 93 -12.78 13.51 -7.29
C PHE A 93 -14.05 12.86 -7.86
N GLY A 94 -15.07 13.69 -8.06
CA GLY A 94 -16.34 13.34 -8.67
C GLY A 94 -17.30 14.53 -8.62
N LYS A 95 -18.57 14.29 -8.92
CA LYS A 95 -19.61 15.32 -8.99
C LYS A 95 -20.91 14.81 -8.41
N MET A 96 -21.51 15.58 -7.51
CA MET A 96 -22.89 15.29 -7.09
C MET A 96 -23.86 15.76 -8.19
N THR A 97 -24.72 14.86 -8.65
CA THR A 97 -25.79 15.14 -9.62
C THR A 97 -27.15 14.89 -8.99
N ALA A 98 -28.22 15.29 -9.67
CA ALA A 98 -29.58 14.97 -9.23
C ALA A 98 -29.87 13.46 -9.18
N ALA A 99 -29.14 12.65 -9.96
CA ALA A 99 -29.28 11.20 -10.00
C ALA A 99 -28.38 10.46 -8.98
N GLY A 100 -27.51 11.18 -8.27
CA GLY A 100 -26.54 10.61 -7.33
C GLY A 100 -25.11 11.09 -7.57
N PHE A 101 -24.15 10.45 -6.90
CA PHE A 101 -22.74 10.77 -7.05
C PHE A 101 -22.17 10.15 -8.32
N ASP A 102 -21.70 11.00 -9.23
CA ASP A 102 -20.99 10.62 -10.45
C ASP A 102 -19.47 10.63 -10.17
N TYR A 103 -18.83 9.49 -10.41
CA TYR A 103 -17.38 9.32 -10.23
C TYR A 103 -16.56 9.90 -11.38
N LEU A 104 -17.20 10.40 -12.45
CA LEU A 104 -16.56 11.01 -13.63
C LEU A 104 -15.55 10.06 -14.30
N HIS A 105 -15.90 8.78 -14.46
CA HIS A 105 -15.03 7.77 -15.08
C HIS A 105 -14.60 8.15 -16.51
N GLU A 106 -15.48 8.78 -17.28
CA GLU A 106 -15.16 9.31 -18.63
C GLU A 106 -14.19 10.50 -18.62
N ARG A 107 -13.75 10.95 -17.44
CA ARG A 107 -12.81 12.06 -17.23
C ARG A 107 -11.61 11.63 -16.36
N GLY A 108 -11.28 10.34 -16.32
CA GLY A 108 -10.17 9.79 -15.51
C GLY A 108 -10.52 9.55 -14.04
N GLY A 109 -11.76 9.78 -13.61
CA GLY A 109 -12.16 9.55 -12.23
C GLY A 109 -12.20 8.08 -11.84
N PRO A 110 -12.14 7.76 -10.52
CA PRO A 110 -12.38 8.66 -9.40
C PRO A 110 -11.11 9.16 -8.68
N GLN A 111 -9.93 8.92 -9.24
CA GLN A 111 -8.65 9.34 -8.69
C GLN A 111 -7.88 10.09 -9.76
N LEU A 112 -7.33 11.25 -9.40
CA LEU A 112 -6.49 12.03 -10.32
C LEU A 112 -5.09 11.43 -10.36
N GLN A 113 -4.61 11.09 -11.56
CA GLN A 113 -3.22 10.72 -11.79
C GLN A 113 -2.37 11.95 -12.11
N ASP A 114 -1.83 12.59 -11.07
CA ASP A 114 -1.21 13.91 -11.14
C ASP A 114 0.26 13.90 -11.57
N ARG A 115 0.81 12.73 -11.91
CA ARG A 115 2.15 12.56 -12.48
C ARG A 115 2.11 11.69 -13.72
N ALA A 116 3.15 11.82 -14.53
CA ALA A 116 3.32 11.05 -15.76
C ALA A 116 4.81 10.83 -16.07
N ILE A 117 5.10 9.78 -16.83
CA ILE A 117 6.45 9.51 -17.34
C ILE A 117 6.81 10.50 -18.48
N PRO A 118 8.11 10.66 -18.83
CA PRO A 118 8.51 11.55 -19.92
C PRO A 118 7.80 11.21 -21.23
N GLY A 119 7.24 12.23 -21.89
CA GLY A 119 6.49 12.08 -23.14
C GLY A 119 4.98 11.99 -22.98
N TYR A 120 4.47 11.86 -21.74
CA TYR A 120 3.03 11.78 -21.45
C TYR A 120 2.57 12.97 -20.59
N PRO A 121 1.34 13.48 -20.80
CA PRO A 121 0.77 14.50 -19.94
C PRO A 121 0.19 13.85 -18.67
N ALA A 122 0.46 14.44 -17.51
CA ALA A 122 -0.29 14.14 -16.30
C ALA A 122 -1.76 14.57 -16.47
N GLU A 123 -2.67 13.90 -15.76
CA GLU A 123 -4.07 14.25 -15.79
C GLU A 123 -4.33 15.62 -15.16
N LYS A 124 -5.44 16.23 -15.54
CA LYS A 124 -5.92 17.47 -14.94
C LYS A 124 -7.26 17.24 -14.28
N LEU A 125 -7.44 17.85 -13.11
CA LEU A 125 -8.72 17.83 -12.44
C LEU A 125 -9.79 18.47 -13.34
N PRO A 126 -10.87 17.75 -13.70
CA PRO A 126 -11.91 18.30 -14.55
C PRO A 126 -12.61 19.48 -13.88
N ALA A 127 -12.88 20.54 -14.65
CA ALA A 127 -13.56 21.74 -14.13
C ALA A 127 -14.98 21.47 -13.59
N GLU A 128 -15.61 20.36 -14.03
CA GLU A 128 -16.93 19.93 -13.56
C GLU A 128 -16.91 19.12 -12.25
N ALA A 129 -15.73 18.77 -11.74
CA ALA A 129 -15.60 18.09 -10.47
C ALA A 129 -15.96 19.04 -9.31
N THR A 130 -16.95 18.65 -8.51
CA THR A 130 -17.44 19.44 -7.37
C THR A 130 -17.19 18.76 -6.03
N GLY A 131 -17.01 17.44 -6.01
CA GLY A 131 -16.59 16.69 -4.83
C GLY A 131 -15.11 16.36 -4.94
N ILE A 132 -14.28 16.96 -4.09
CA ILE A 132 -12.82 16.74 -4.06
C ILE A 132 -12.44 16.33 -2.64
N SER A 133 -11.59 15.32 -2.52
CA SER A 133 -11.07 14.84 -1.24
C SER A 133 -9.61 14.44 -1.39
N GLU A 134 -8.75 15.03 -0.57
CA GLU A 134 -7.38 14.55 -0.36
C GLU A 134 -7.37 13.34 0.57
N ARG A 135 -6.59 12.31 0.24
CA ARG A 135 -6.50 11.06 1.00
C ARG A 135 -5.05 10.62 1.13
N GLY A 136 -4.53 10.67 2.36
CA GLY A 136 -3.22 10.10 2.68
C GLY A 136 -3.26 8.59 2.82
N GLY A 137 -2.11 7.95 2.60
CA GLY A 137 -1.93 6.53 2.87
C GLY A 137 -2.25 6.20 4.33
N PRO A 138 -3.17 5.26 4.61
CA PRO A 138 -3.40 4.78 5.97
C PRO A 138 -2.20 4.02 6.52
N ILE A 139 -2.21 3.74 7.81
CA ILE A 139 -1.26 2.81 8.42
C ILE A 139 -1.56 1.38 7.91
N VAL A 140 -0.53 0.58 7.61
CA VAL A 140 -0.69 -0.77 7.04
C VAL A 140 -0.34 -1.91 7.99
N VAL A 141 0.16 -1.59 9.19
CA VAL A 141 0.41 -2.61 10.22
C VAL A 141 -0.87 -3.27 10.74
N GLY A 142 -0.80 -4.58 11.02
CA GLY A 142 -1.89 -5.35 11.63
C GLY A 142 -3.09 -5.61 10.73
N LEU A 143 -3.02 -5.27 9.43
CA LEU A 143 -4.15 -5.44 8.52
C LEU A 143 -4.56 -6.90 8.33
N GLY A 144 -3.62 -7.85 8.40
CA GLY A 144 -3.96 -9.28 8.39
C GLY A 144 -4.85 -9.71 9.54
N LEU A 145 -4.69 -9.13 10.73
CA LEU A 145 -5.59 -9.39 11.86
C LEU A 145 -6.99 -8.86 11.59
N ILE A 146 -7.11 -7.72 10.92
CA ILE A 146 -8.39 -7.15 10.49
C ILE A 146 -9.04 -8.02 9.40
N GLU A 147 -8.26 -8.54 8.46
CA GLU A 147 -8.73 -9.49 7.43
C GLU A 147 -9.23 -10.81 8.04
N ALA A 148 -8.62 -11.24 9.14
CA ALA A 148 -8.95 -12.47 9.86
C ALA A 148 -10.25 -12.38 10.69
N ILE A 149 -10.79 -11.18 10.95
CA ILE A 149 -12.08 -11.02 11.64
C ILE A 149 -13.18 -11.70 10.78
N PRO A 150 -14.00 -12.63 11.29
CA PRO A 150 -15.09 -13.23 10.52
C PRO A 150 -16.12 -12.21 10.04
N ASP A 151 -16.75 -12.43 8.88
CA ASP A 151 -17.79 -11.52 8.36
C ASP A 151 -18.96 -11.42 9.36
N GLU A 152 -19.36 -12.52 10.00
CA GLU A 152 -20.42 -12.57 11.01
C GLU A 152 -20.16 -11.61 12.17
N ALA A 153 -18.91 -11.52 12.63
CA ALA A 153 -18.54 -10.67 13.75
C ALA A 153 -18.68 -9.18 13.40
N ILE A 154 -18.39 -8.80 12.16
CA ILE A 154 -18.61 -7.43 11.69
C ILE A 154 -20.10 -7.15 11.54
N LEU A 155 -20.85 -8.08 10.92
CA LEU A 155 -22.27 -7.89 10.65
C LEU A 155 -23.12 -7.89 11.94
N ALA A 156 -22.67 -8.57 12.99
CA ALA A 156 -23.31 -8.51 14.31
C ALA A 156 -23.30 -7.09 14.93
N ASN A 157 -22.43 -6.20 14.44
CA ASN A 157 -22.36 -4.80 14.86
C ASN A 157 -23.07 -3.85 13.88
N GLU A 158 -23.81 -4.35 12.89
CA GLU A 158 -24.70 -3.51 12.07
C GLU A 158 -25.86 -3.00 12.93
N ASP A 159 -25.90 -1.69 13.17
CA ASP A 159 -27.02 -1.02 13.81
C ASP A 159 -27.41 0.22 13.00
N PRO A 160 -28.09 0.08 11.85
CA PRO A 160 -28.44 1.22 11.01
C PRO A 160 -29.38 2.24 11.68
N ASN A 161 -30.08 1.84 12.75
CA ASN A 161 -31.15 2.62 13.36
C ASN A 161 -30.83 3.06 14.80
N ASP A 162 -29.60 2.81 15.29
CA ASP A 162 -29.19 3.11 16.67
C ASP A 162 -30.16 2.51 17.70
N ALA A 163 -30.47 1.22 17.51
CA ALA A 163 -31.45 0.48 18.31
C ALA A 163 -31.03 0.32 19.78
N ASP A 164 -29.73 0.36 20.07
CA ASP A 164 -29.21 0.31 21.44
C ASP A 164 -29.05 1.71 22.09
N GLY A 165 -29.27 2.79 21.33
CA GLY A 165 -29.26 4.18 21.80
C GLY A 165 -27.87 4.68 22.21
N ASN A 166 -26.80 4.09 21.66
CA ASN A 166 -25.42 4.49 21.95
C ASN A 166 -24.93 5.66 21.06
N GLY A 167 -25.71 6.06 20.05
CA GLY A 167 -25.39 7.14 19.13
C GLY A 167 -24.63 6.71 17.86
N ILE A 168 -24.46 5.41 17.63
CA ILE A 168 -23.69 4.84 16.51
C ILE A 168 -24.63 4.12 15.54
N SER A 169 -24.81 4.68 14.35
CA SER A 169 -25.63 4.07 13.29
C SER A 169 -24.80 3.30 12.25
N GLY A 170 -24.15 2.21 12.65
CA GLY A 170 -23.23 1.43 11.81
C GLY A 170 -23.92 0.74 10.62
N ARG A 171 -23.33 0.82 9.42
CA ARG A 171 -23.84 0.19 8.19
C ARG A 171 -22.68 -0.47 7.46
N ALA A 172 -22.77 -1.79 7.20
CA ALA A 172 -21.74 -2.46 6.44
C ALA A 172 -21.85 -2.09 4.95
N ASN A 173 -20.70 -1.99 4.28
CA ASN A 173 -20.65 -1.81 2.84
C ASN A 173 -20.46 -3.16 2.14
N PHE A 174 -21.23 -3.39 1.08
CA PHE A 174 -21.15 -4.58 0.26
C PHE A 174 -20.65 -4.24 -1.14
N VAL A 175 -19.61 -4.94 -1.59
CA VAL A 175 -18.87 -4.66 -2.82
C VAL A 175 -18.96 -5.88 -3.75
N LEU A 176 -19.04 -5.64 -5.06
CA LEU A 176 -18.91 -6.72 -6.03
C LEU A 176 -17.48 -7.26 -6.01
N PRO A 177 -17.27 -8.58 -5.99
CA PRO A 177 -15.93 -9.14 -6.04
C PRO A 177 -15.35 -8.95 -7.45
N PRO A 178 -14.07 -8.56 -7.57
CA PRO A 178 -13.40 -8.63 -8.86
C PRO A 178 -13.25 -10.08 -9.33
N PRO A 179 -13.16 -10.34 -10.64
CA PRO A 179 -13.24 -11.69 -11.20
C PRO A 179 -12.09 -12.61 -10.77
N TYR A 180 -10.94 -12.06 -10.40
CA TYR A 180 -9.79 -12.82 -9.93
C TYR A 180 -9.89 -13.24 -8.45
N LEU A 181 -10.84 -12.68 -7.70
CA LEU A 181 -10.89 -12.89 -6.25
C LEU A 181 -11.34 -14.30 -5.91
N ARG A 182 -10.50 -15.03 -5.16
CA ARG A 182 -10.86 -16.33 -4.60
C ARG A 182 -11.36 -16.14 -3.18
N LEU A 183 -12.67 -16.07 -3.04
CA LEU A 183 -13.31 -15.83 -1.75
C LEU A 183 -13.14 -17.02 -0.81
N ARG A 184 -12.80 -16.73 0.44
CA ARG A 184 -12.75 -17.72 1.51
C ARG A 184 -14.17 -18.21 1.86
N ALA A 185 -14.26 -19.41 2.43
CA ALA A 185 -15.53 -20.03 2.77
C ALA A 185 -16.32 -19.30 3.87
N ASP A 186 -15.64 -18.47 4.68
CA ASP A 186 -16.22 -17.65 5.74
C ASP A 186 -16.77 -16.29 5.25
N LYS A 187 -16.77 -16.04 3.93
CA LYS A 187 -17.29 -14.80 3.35
C LYS A 187 -18.80 -14.86 3.15
N ILE A 188 -19.50 -13.84 3.63
CA ILE A 188 -20.97 -13.73 3.53
C ILE A 188 -21.36 -12.96 2.28
N GLU A 189 -22.15 -13.60 1.44
CA GLU A 189 -22.72 -13.03 0.23
C GLU A 189 -24.07 -12.34 0.53
N ARG A 190 -24.29 -11.16 -0.05
CA ARG A 190 -25.59 -10.47 -0.13
C ARG A 190 -25.79 -9.87 -1.52
N ASN A 191 -26.65 -10.48 -2.34
CA ASN A 191 -26.99 -10.05 -3.71
C ASN A 191 -25.79 -9.94 -4.66
N GLY A 192 -24.95 -10.97 -4.70
CA GLY A 192 -23.73 -11.07 -5.48
C GLY A 192 -22.56 -10.23 -4.94
N LYS A 193 -22.73 -9.60 -3.77
CA LYS A 193 -21.75 -8.71 -3.15
C LYS A 193 -21.25 -9.28 -1.83
N TYR A 194 -20.05 -8.87 -1.44
CA TYR A 194 -19.38 -9.32 -0.23
C TYR A 194 -18.98 -8.14 0.64
N LEU A 195 -18.78 -8.40 1.93
CA LEU A 195 -18.40 -7.38 2.89
C LEU A 195 -17.08 -6.72 2.50
N GLY A 196 -17.14 -5.41 2.23
CA GLY A 196 -15.96 -4.58 2.08
C GLY A 196 -15.31 -4.30 3.43
N ARG A 197 -13.99 -4.22 3.46
CA ARG A 197 -13.18 -4.07 4.69
C ARG A 197 -12.14 -2.98 4.58
N PHE A 198 -11.46 -2.91 3.43
CA PHE A 198 -10.29 -2.05 3.27
C PHE A 198 -10.60 -0.78 2.48
N GLY A 199 -9.80 0.26 2.75
CA GLY A 199 -10.01 1.61 2.26
C GLY A 199 -11.03 2.41 3.08
N ARG A 200 -11.02 3.73 2.91
CA ARG A 200 -11.82 4.68 3.73
C ARG A 200 -13.34 4.50 3.62
N LYS A 201 -13.81 3.82 2.58
CA LYS A 201 -15.22 3.49 2.37
C LYS A 201 -15.48 1.98 2.31
N ALA A 202 -14.54 1.17 2.80
CA ALA A 202 -14.64 -0.29 2.77
C ALA A 202 -14.95 -0.79 1.35
N THR A 203 -14.11 -0.43 0.38
CA THR A 203 -14.32 -0.70 -1.05
C THR A 203 -13.53 -1.90 -1.56
N ALA A 204 -12.65 -2.48 -0.75
CA ALA A 204 -11.96 -3.73 -1.05
C ALA A 204 -12.34 -4.81 -0.03
N ILE A 205 -12.59 -6.03 -0.50
CA ILE A 205 -13.06 -7.18 0.29
C ILE A 205 -11.92 -7.78 1.11
N ASP A 206 -10.74 -7.88 0.51
CA ASP A 206 -9.55 -8.50 1.08
C ASP A 206 -8.28 -7.70 0.72
N LEU A 207 -7.13 -8.12 1.26
CA LEU A 207 -5.84 -7.48 1.03
C LEU A 207 -5.33 -7.70 -0.39
N LEU A 208 -5.71 -8.78 -1.08
CA LEU A 208 -5.37 -8.98 -2.48
C LEU A 208 -6.02 -7.88 -3.34
N GLN A 209 -7.33 -7.68 -3.22
CA GLN A 209 -8.03 -6.62 -3.94
C GLN A 209 -7.45 -5.24 -3.60
N GLN A 210 -7.18 -4.96 -2.32
CA GLN A 210 -6.60 -3.68 -1.90
C GLN A 210 -5.21 -3.45 -2.52
N THR A 211 -4.37 -4.49 -2.55
CA THR A 211 -3.00 -4.43 -3.08
C THR A 211 -3.01 -4.23 -4.59
N VAL A 212 -3.75 -5.07 -5.33
CA VAL A 212 -3.88 -4.96 -6.79
C VAL A 212 -4.44 -3.59 -7.20
N THR A 213 -5.46 -3.12 -6.50
CA THR A 213 -6.03 -1.78 -6.76
C THR A 213 -4.99 -0.68 -6.55
N ALA A 214 -4.13 -0.78 -5.53
CA ALA A 214 -3.10 0.22 -5.24
C ALA A 214 -1.96 0.20 -6.25
N TYR A 215 -1.48 -0.98 -6.66
CA TYR A 215 -0.48 -1.11 -7.73
C TYR A 215 -0.95 -0.42 -9.01
N LEU A 216 -2.19 -0.68 -9.44
CA LEU A 216 -2.73 -0.04 -10.63
C LEU A 216 -3.04 1.45 -10.42
N ASN A 217 -3.82 1.81 -9.42
CA ASN A 217 -4.36 3.17 -9.31
C ASN A 217 -3.39 4.16 -8.68
N ASP A 218 -2.49 3.73 -7.79
CA ASP A 218 -1.61 4.66 -7.06
C ASP A 218 -0.20 4.68 -7.68
N ILE A 219 0.27 3.53 -8.19
CA ILE A 219 1.60 3.37 -8.79
C ILE A 219 1.54 3.33 -10.32
N GLY A 220 0.38 3.04 -10.92
CA GLY A 220 0.23 3.00 -12.37
C GLY A 220 0.86 1.77 -13.01
N VAL A 221 0.89 0.62 -12.33
CA VAL A 221 1.51 -0.60 -12.87
C VAL A 221 0.50 -1.74 -12.92
N THR A 222 0.53 -2.51 -14.01
CA THR A 222 -0.42 -3.59 -14.24
C THR A 222 0.09 -4.92 -13.66
N SER A 223 -0.85 -5.85 -13.52
CA SER A 223 -0.59 -7.21 -13.03
C SER A 223 -1.49 -8.20 -13.77
N GLU A 224 -1.24 -9.50 -13.65
CA GLU A 224 -2.15 -10.54 -14.17
C GLU A 224 -3.60 -10.42 -13.62
N PHE A 225 -3.78 -9.73 -12.49
CA PHE A 225 -5.10 -9.50 -11.89
C PHE A 225 -5.85 -8.32 -12.53
N GLU A 226 -5.12 -7.29 -12.93
CA GLU A 226 -5.62 -6.08 -13.60
C GLU A 226 -4.57 -5.67 -14.63
N SER A 227 -4.72 -6.15 -15.86
CA SER A 227 -3.73 -6.04 -16.94
C SER A 227 -4.01 -4.89 -17.91
N GLU A 228 -5.01 -4.06 -17.60
CA GLU A 228 -5.35 -2.92 -18.44
C GLU A 228 -4.84 -1.62 -17.84
N GLU A 229 -4.05 -0.90 -18.63
CA GLU A 229 -3.57 0.43 -18.31
C GLU A 229 -4.68 1.44 -18.00
N LEU A 230 -4.28 2.46 -17.22
CA LEU A 230 -5.15 3.56 -16.84
C LEU A 230 -5.56 4.40 -18.06
N PHE A 231 -6.81 4.86 -18.03
CA PHE A 231 -7.34 5.78 -19.04
C PHE A 231 -6.91 7.22 -18.74
N ASN A 232 -6.23 7.87 -19.69
CA ASN A 232 -5.86 9.29 -19.56
C ASN A 232 -6.75 10.17 -20.44
N PRO A 233 -7.64 11.01 -19.86
CA PRO A 233 -8.52 11.89 -20.62
C PRO A 233 -7.80 12.96 -21.45
N GLU A 234 -6.55 13.32 -21.11
CA GLU A 234 -5.76 14.31 -21.86
C GLU A 234 -5.26 13.75 -23.20
N LEU A 235 -5.21 12.43 -23.35
CA LEU A 235 -4.84 11.73 -24.60
C LEU A 235 -6.04 11.10 -25.30
N GLY A 236 -7.16 10.90 -24.58
CA GLY A 236 -8.39 10.35 -25.14
C GLY A 236 -8.35 8.84 -25.39
N ASN A 237 -7.38 8.12 -24.83
CA ASN A 237 -7.25 6.67 -24.93
C ASN A 237 -6.65 6.05 -23.66
N ARG A 238 -6.69 4.71 -23.58
CA ARG A 238 -5.81 3.96 -22.66
C ARG A 238 -4.40 4.07 -23.19
N VAL A 239 -3.49 4.39 -22.29
CA VAL A 239 -2.13 4.76 -22.64
C VAL A 239 -1.25 3.58 -22.26
N GLY A 240 -0.57 2.97 -23.22
CA GLY A 240 0.48 2.00 -22.91
C GLY A 240 1.82 2.70 -22.78
N ASP A 241 2.72 2.11 -22.00
CA ASP A 241 4.14 2.44 -22.01
C ASP A 241 4.93 1.55 -23.01
N ASN A 242 6.26 1.49 -22.88
CA ASN A 242 7.12 0.66 -23.74
C ASN A 242 7.58 -0.63 -23.03
N VAL A 243 7.01 -0.94 -21.88
CA VAL A 243 7.25 -2.14 -21.10
C VAL A 243 6.10 -3.11 -21.37
N PRO A 244 6.37 -4.42 -21.57
CA PRO A 244 5.29 -5.37 -21.80
C PRO A 244 4.45 -5.62 -20.55
N ASP A 245 3.14 -5.49 -20.69
CA ASP A 245 2.19 -5.89 -19.66
C ASP A 245 2.16 -7.44 -19.45
N PRO A 246 1.95 -7.92 -18.22
CA PRO A 246 1.92 -7.13 -17.00
C PRO A 246 3.32 -6.79 -16.48
N GLU A 247 3.48 -5.59 -15.90
CA GLU A 247 4.77 -5.13 -15.36
C GLU A 247 5.15 -5.86 -14.07
N VAL A 248 4.16 -6.20 -13.25
CA VAL A 248 4.38 -6.84 -11.94
C VAL A 248 3.99 -8.31 -11.96
N ALA A 249 4.94 -9.17 -11.58
CA ALA A 249 4.71 -10.60 -11.45
C ALA A 249 3.68 -10.92 -10.36
N THR A 250 2.84 -11.94 -10.60
CA THR A 250 1.86 -12.44 -9.63
C THR A 250 2.50 -12.83 -8.29
N GLU A 251 3.72 -13.37 -8.32
CA GLU A 251 4.47 -13.72 -7.12
C GLU A 251 4.79 -12.49 -6.26
N THR A 252 5.19 -11.38 -6.86
CA THR A 252 5.45 -10.11 -6.14
C THR A 252 4.18 -9.63 -5.45
N ILE A 253 3.03 -9.58 -6.15
CA ILE A 253 1.74 -9.20 -5.54
C ILE A 253 1.40 -10.11 -4.36
N ASN A 254 1.52 -11.43 -4.52
CA ASN A 254 1.20 -12.38 -3.46
C ASN A 254 2.13 -12.23 -2.25
N ASN A 255 3.42 -11.97 -2.48
CA ASN A 255 4.37 -11.72 -1.41
C ASN A 255 4.03 -10.43 -0.66
N VAL A 256 3.67 -9.34 -1.35
CA VAL A 256 3.20 -8.10 -0.70
C VAL A 256 1.91 -8.34 0.10
N VAL A 257 0.97 -9.14 -0.41
CA VAL A 257 -0.22 -9.54 0.35
C VAL A 257 0.16 -10.30 1.62
N ILE A 258 1.09 -11.26 1.53
CA ILE A 258 1.60 -11.99 2.70
C ILE A 258 2.28 -11.04 3.69
N TYR A 259 3.08 -10.10 3.21
CA TYR A 259 3.70 -9.06 4.03
C TYR A 259 2.63 -8.30 4.82
N LEU A 260 1.60 -7.75 4.15
CA LEU A 260 0.50 -7.03 4.81
C LEU A 260 -0.34 -7.92 5.75
N GLN A 261 -0.47 -9.20 5.44
CA GLN A 261 -1.17 -10.17 6.29
C GLN A 261 -0.38 -10.51 7.56
N THR A 262 0.94 -10.41 7.50
CA THR A 262 1.83 -10.85 8.57
C THR A 262 2.56 -9.70 9.25
N LEU A 263 2.39 -8.46 8.81
CA LEU A 263 2.94 -7.28 9.44
C LEU A 263 2.27 -7.02 10.80
N ARG A 264 3.06 -7.05 11.87
CA ARG A 264 2.56 -7.00 13.25
C ARG A 264 2.00 -5.62 13.61
N PRO A 265 0.96 -5.53 14.47
CA PRO A 265 0.53 -4.25 15.01
C PRO A 265 1.62 -3.63 15.92
N PRO A 266 1.56 -2.31 16.19
CA PRO A 266 2.50 -1.66 17.10
C PRO A 266 2.35 -2.23 18.50
N GLU A 267 3.45 -2.28 19.25
CA GLU A 267 3.40 -2.65 20.67
C GLU A 267 2.48 -1.70 21.45
N ARG A 268 1.71 -2.26 22.38
CA ARG A 268 0.82 -1.49 23.24
C ARG A 268 1.66 -0.59 24.15
N ARG A 269 1.48 0.73 24.01
CA ARG A 269 2.06 1.75 24.89
C ARG A 269 1.21 1.97 26.14
#